data_AF-A0A494TET5-F1
#
_entry.id   AF-A0A494TET5-F1
#
_cell.length_a   1.000
_cell.length_b   1.000
_cell.length_c   1.000
_cell.angle_alpha   90.00
_cell.angle_beta   90.00
_cell.angle_gamma   90.00
#
_symmetry.space_group_name_H-M   'P 1'
#
loop_
_entity.id
_entity.type
_entity.pdbx_description
1 polymer ?
#
loop_
_entity_poly.entity_id
_entity_poly.type
_entity_poly.pdbx_seq_one_letter_code
_entity_poly.pdbx_strand_id
1 'polypeptide(L)'
;METKTLTGGSSSYYRLLIDKPTSGGEPYETECNDCIEALRMTYAEGNAFKAIWRIAAGRLGTGKPGTTALYDAEKIVFFGERLVAEHTLLQNFHP
;
A
#
# COMPACT_ATOMS: atom_id res chain seq x y z
N MET A 1 -15.02 15.51 17.77
CA MET A 1 -14.29 15.05 16.57
C MET A 1 -12.95 14.50 17.07
N GLU A 2 -12.75 13.19 17.02
CA GLU A 2 -11.44 12.61 17.38
C GLU A 2 -10.41 13.02 16.35
N THR A 3 -9.37 13.70 16.81
CA THR A 3 -8.16 14.00 16.04
C THR A 3 -7.41 12.69 15.78
N LYS A 4 -7.61 12.13 14.59
CA LYS A 4 -6.87 10.95 14.10
C LYS A 4 -5.38 11.31 14.11
N THR A 5 -4.67 10.90 15.16
CA THR A 5 -3.30 11.33 15.44
C THR A 5 -2.36 10.73 14.40
N LEU A 6 -1.63 11.59 13.68
CA LEU A 6 -0.56 11.15 12.77
C LEU A 6 0.64 10.71 13.62
N THR A 7 0.80 9.41 13.83
CA THR A 7 1.98 8.85 14.49
C THR A 7 2.91 8.21 13.45
N GLY A 8 4.19 8.09 13.78
CA GLY A 8 5.14 7.23 13.07
C GLY A 8 5.01 5.74 13.42
N GLY A 9 4.04 5.38 14.29
CA GLY A 9 3.79 4.02 14.75
C GLY A 9 2.63 3.33 14.05
N SER A 10 2.14 2.23 14.63
CA SER A 10 1.00 1.48 14.11
C SER A 10 -0.20 2.40 13.89
N SER A 11 -0.75 2.36 12.69
CA SER A 11 -1.74 3.29 12.18
C SER A 11 -2.91 2.52 11.60
N SER A 12 -4.12 2.72 12.15
CA SER A 12 -5.33 1.97 11.80
C SER A 12 -5.78 2.10 10.35
N TYR A 13 -5.31 3.09 9.60
CA TYR A 13 -5.62 3.28 8.18
C TYR A 13 -4.91 2.29 7.24
N TYR A 14 -4.14 1.34 7.76
CA TYR A 14 -3.59 0.21 7.01
C TYR A 14 -4.34 -1.11 7.25
N ARG A 15 -5.35 -1.13 8.12
CA ARG A 15 -6.19 -2.31 8.37
C ARG A 15 -7.39 -2.34 7.43
N LEU A 16 -7.75 -3.54 7.00
CA LEU A 16 -8.96 -3.80 6.23
C LEU A 16 -9.60 -5.11 6.70
N LEU A 17 -10.89 -5.06 7.03
CA LEU A 17 -11.68 -6.27 7.26
C LEU A 17 -12.11 -6.85 5.91
N ILE A 18 -11.74 -8.11 5.66
CA ILE A 18 -12.22 -8.90 4.53
C ILE A 18 -13.40 -9.74 5.03
N ASP A 19 -14.62 -9.30 4.70
CA ASP A 19 -15.86 -9.93 5.17
C ASP A 19 -16.21 -11.22 4.41
N LYS A 20 -15.83 -11.30 3.13
CA LYS A 20 -16.13 -12.43 2.24
C LYS A 20 -14.88 -12.80 1.43
N PRO A 21 -13.98 -13.62 2.00
CA PRO A 21 -12.78 -14.06 1.28
C PRO A 21 -13.13 -14.75 -0.04
N THR A 22 -12.48 -14.34 -1.14
CA THR A 22 -12.78 -14.83 -2.49
C THR A 22 -12.64 -16.35 -2.63
N SER A 23 -11.68 -16.95 -1.93
CA SER A 23 -11.44 -18.40 -1.95
C SER A 23 -12.29 -19.18 -0.95
N GLY A 24 -13.26 -18.53 -0.29
CA GLY A 24 -13.95 -19.05 0.88
C GLY A 24 -13.11 -18.97 2.17
N GLY A 25 -13.70 -19.36 3.29
CA GLY A 25 -13.10 -19.28 4.62
C GLY A 25 -13.72 -18.21 5.52
N GLU A 26 -13.22 -18.09 6.74
CA GLU A 26 -13.71 -17.15 7.73
C GLU A 26 -13.26 -15.70 7.42
N PRO A 27 -14.08 -14.68 7.75
CA PRO A 27 -13.66 -13.29 7.70
C PRO A 27 -12.37 -13.04 8.48
N TYR A 28 -11.51 -12.16 7.97
CA TYR A 28 -10.24 -11.84 8.61
C TYR A 28 -9.88 -10.37 8.44
N GLU A 29 -9.09 -9.84 9.38
CA GLU A 29 -8.45 -8.54 9.23
C GLU A 29 -7.09 -8.73 8.57
N THR A 30 -6.78 -7.89 7.59
CA THR A 30 -5.44 -7.82 6.97
C THR A 30 -4.85 -6.43 7.19
N GLU A 31 -3.54 -6.36 7.40
CA GLU A 31 -2.80 -5.11 7.32
C GLU A 31 -2.03 -5.00 6.00
N CYS A 32 -1.99 -3.79 5.43
CA CYS A 32 -1.19 -3.49 4.23
C CYS A 32 0.27 -3.92 4.40
N ASN A 33 0.83 -3.74 5.61
CA ASN A 33 2.21 -4.12 5.91
C ASN A 33 2.42 -5.64 5.92
N ASP A 34 1.45 -6.42 6.38
CA ASP A 34 1.53 -7.88 6.36
C ASP A 34 1.65 -8.38 4.92
N CYS A 35 0.89 -7.80 3.98
CA CYS A 35 1.00 -8.14 2.56
C CYS A 35 2.39 -7.80 1.98
N ILE A 36 2.96 -6.66 2.37
CA ILE A 36 4.29 -6.21 1.92
C ILE A 36 5.38 -7.15 2.42
N GLU A 37 5.34 -7.52 3.70
CA GLU A 37 6.32 -8.41 4.31
C GLU A 37 6.18 -9.85 3.80
N ALA A 38 4.95 -10.36 3.69
CA ALA A 38 4.69 -11.72 3.19
C ALA A 38 5.15 -11.91 1.74
N LEU A 39 4.96 -10.88 0.89
CA LEU A 39 5.43 -10.88 -0.49
C LEU A 39 6.91 -10.50 -0.63
N ARG A 40 7.58 -10.13 0.47
CA ARG A 40 8.97 -9.64 0.49
C ARG A 40 9.21 -8.52 -0.52
N MET A 41 8.26 -7.59 -0.59
CA MET A 41 8.30 -6.50 -1.56
C MET A 41 9.57 -5.66 -1.41
N THR A 42 10.12 -5.19 -2.53
CA THR A 42 11.19 -4.19 -2.53
C THR A 42 10.71 -2.86 -1.95
N TYR A 43 11.67 -1.97 -1.69
CA TYR A 43 11.35 -0.61 -1.24
C TYR A 43 10.42 0.13 -2.22
N ALA A 44 10.60 -0.05 -3.54
CA ALA A 44 9.76 0.59 -4.54
C ALA A 44 8.35 -0.04 -4.57
N GLU A 45 8.27 -1.37 -4.59
CA GLU A 45 7.00 -2.12 -4.61
C GLU A 45 6.15 -1.78 -3.39
N GLY A 46 6.72 -1.86 -2.19
CA GLY A 46 5.99 -1.62 -0.95
C GLY A 46 5.44 -0.19 -0.87
N ASN A 47 6.19 0.81 -1.32
CA ASN A 47 5.70 2.19 -1.31
C ASN A 47 4.63 2.47 -2.36
N ALA A 48 4.76 1.90 -3.57
CA ALA A 48 3.73 1.98 -4.60
C ALA A 48 2.43 1.30 -4.13
N PHE A 49 2.54 0.09 -3.57
CA PHE A 49 1.41 -0.66 -3.01
C PHE A 49 0.71 0.11 -1.88
N LYS A 50 1.46 0.67 -0.93
CA LYS A 50 0.91 1.50 0.15
C LYS A 50 0.17 2.72 -0.36
N ALA A 51 0.64 3.36 -1.43
CA ALA A 51 -0.02 4.52 -2.02
C ALA A 51 -1.37 4.12 -2.67
N ILE A 52 -1.40 3.01 -3.41
CA ILE A 52 -2.65 2.44 -3.95
C ILE A 52 -3.63 2.11 -2.82
N TRP A 53 -3.15 1.46 -1.76
CA TRP A 53 -3.94 1.11 -0.59
C TRP A 53 -4.59 2.35 0.05
N ARG A 54 -3.82 3.42 0.27
CA ARG A 54 -4.34 4.67 0.87
C ARG A 54 -5.40 5.34 0.01
N ILE A 55 -5.23 5.36 -1.32
CA ILE A 55 -6.24 5.87 -2.24
C ILE A 55 -7.54 5.05 -2.12
N ALA A 56 -7.42 3.73 -2.11
CA ALA A 56 -8.57 2.83 -1.99
C ALA A 56 -9.30 2.96 -0.65
N ALA A 57 -8.55 2.91 0.46
CA ALA A 57 -9.07 3.10 1.82
C ALA A 57 -9.69 4.50 2.00
N GLY A 58 -9.12 5.52 1.37
CA GLY A 58 -9.69 6.88 1.33
C GLY A 58 -11.12 6.91 0.80
N ARG A 59 -11.45 6.12 -0.23
CA ARG A 59 -12.83 6.01 -0.76
C ARG A 59 -13.81 5.35 0.21
N LEU A 60 -13.30 4.56 1.16
CA LEU A 60 -14.08 3.93 2.23
C LEU A 60 -14.17 4.79 3.50
N GLY A 61 -13.57 5.99 3.49
CA GLY A 61 -13.51 6.88 4.66
C GLY A 61 -12.44 6.51 5.69
N THR A 62 -11.65 5.47 5.46
CA THR A 62 -10.62 4.99 6.40
C THR A 62 -9.21 5.49 6.08
N GLY A 63 -9.05 6.34 5.05
CA GLY A 63 -7.77 6.87 4.58
C GLY A 63 -6.91 7.62 5.62
N LYS A 64 -5.66 7.86 5.24
CA LYS A 64 -4.71 8.64 6.04
C LYS A 64 -5.14 10.12 6.07
N PRO A 65 -5.21 10.76 7.25
CA PRO A 65 -5.50 12.19 7.35
C PRO A 65 -4.42 13.04 6.68
N GLY A 66 -4.83 14.16 6.09
CA GLY A 66 -3.88 15.17 5.58
C GLY A 66 -3.17 14.78 4.28
N THR A 67 -3.59 13.71 3.60
CA THR A 67 -3.12 13.33 2.27
C THR A 67 -4.26 13.36 1.26
N THR A 68 -3.95 13.69 0.00
CA THR A 68 -4.92 13.66 -1.11
C THR A 68 -4.70 12.45 -2.00
N ALA A 69 -5.71 12.07 -2.79
CA ALA A 69 -5.53 11.03 -3.80
C ALA A 69 -4.47 11.41 -4.85
N LEU A 70 -4.32 12.70 -5.17
CA LEU A 70 -3.28 13.20 -6.06
C LEU A 70 -1.88 12.97 -5.47
N TYR A 71 -1.67 13.29 -4.19
CA TYR A 71 -0.40 13.05 -3.51
C TYR A 71 0.02 11.57 -3.58
N ASP A 72 -0.91 10.65 -3.34
CA ASP A 72 -0.63 9.22 -3.44
C ASP A 72 -0.42 8.77 -4.89
N ALA A 73 -1.12 9.36 -5.87
CA ALA A 73 -0.91 9.09 -7.29
C ALA A 73 0.50 9.53 -7.75
N GLU A 74 0.98 10.69 -7.31
CA GLU A 74 2.34 11.15 -7.57
C GLU A 74 3.40 10.22 -6.96
N LYS A 75 3.13 9.66 -5.77
CA LYS A 75 3.98 8.62 -5.19
C LYS A 75 4.02 7.36 -6.06
N ILE A 76 2.88 6.94 -6.61
CA ILE A 76 2.82 5.78 -7.52
C ILE A 76 3.68 6.04 -8.76
N VAL A 77 3.63 7.22 -9.36
CA VAL A 77 4.51 7.56 -10.51
C VAL A 77 5.98 7.47 -10.11
N PHE A 78 6.38 8.14 -9.03
CA PHE A 78 7.77 8.15 -8.55
C PHE A 78 8.31 6.74 -8.29
N PHE A 79 7.54 5.89 -7.60
CA PHE A 79 7.99 4.52 -7.33
C PHE A 79 7.85 3.61 -8.55
N GLY A 80 6.89 3.87 -9.44
CA GLY A 80 6.74 3.17 -10.71
C GLY A 80 7.94 3.35 -11.63
N GLU A 81 8.47 4.58 -11.75
CA GLU A 81 9.72 4.83 -12.49
C GLU A 81 10.90 4.02 -11.94
N ARG A 82 10.97 3.85 -10.61
CA ARG A 82 12.01 3.01 -9.98
C ARG A 82 11.81 1.53 -10.28
N LEU A 83 10.57 1.02 -10.29
CA LEU A 83 10.28 -0.35 -10.69
C LEU A 83 10.74 -0.63 -12.13
N VAL A 84 10.48 0.32 -13.04
CA VAL A 84 10.97 0.21 -14.43
C VAL A 84 12.50 0.13 -14.45
N ALA A 85 13.20 0.98 -13.69
CA ALA A 85 14.65 0.93 -13.62
C ALA A 85 15.18 -0.38 -13.02
N GLU A 86 14.58 -0.86 -11.92
CA GLU A 86 14.93 -2.13 -11.26
C GLU A 86 14.83 -3.31 -12.25
N HIS A 87 13.71 -3.42 -12.97
CA HIS A 87 13.50 -4.51 -13.92
C HIS A 87 14.28 -4.36 -15.23
N THR A 88 14.51 -3.13 -15.70
CA THR A 88 15.35 -2.89 -16.89
C THR A 88 16.79 -3.32 -16.61
N LEU A 89 17.33 -2.99 -15.43
CA LEU A 89 18.66 -3.45 -15.03
C LEU A 89 18.71 -4.98 -14.94
N LEU A 90 17.73 -5.62 -14.29
CA LEU A 90 17.69 -7.08 -14.19
C LEU A 90 17.65 -7.79 -15.56
N GLN A 91 16.91 -7.24 -16.53
CA GLN A 91 16.87 -7.77 -17.89
C GLN A 91 18.24 -7.69 -18.58
N ASN A 92 19.03 -6.66 -18.30
CA ASN A 92 20.37 -6.49 -18.87
C ASN A 92 21.44 -7.40 -18.23
N PHE A 93 21.10 -8.11 -17.15
CA PHE A 93 22.00 -9.04 -16.44
C PHE A 93 21.65 -10.53 -16.65
N HIS A 94 20.68 -10.86 -17.51
CA HIS A 94 20.45 -12.23 -17.99
C HIS A 94 20.83 -12.33 -19.48
N PRO A 95 22.09 -12.73 -19.81
CA PRO A 95 22.45 -13.15 -21.17
C PRO A 95 21.82 -14.50 -21.54
#